data_AF-A0A2K0WGX0-F1
#
_entry.id   AF-A0A2K0WGX0-F1
#
_cell.length_a   1.000
_cell.length_b   1.000
_cell.length_c   1.000
_cell.angle_alpha   90.00
_cell.angle_beta   90.00
_cell.angle_gamma   90.00
#
_symmetry.space_group_name_H-M   'P 1'
#
loop_
_entity.id
_entity.type
_entity.pdbx_description
1 polymer ?
#
loop_
_entity_poly.entity_id
_entity_poly.type
_entity_poly.pdbx_seq_one_letter_code
_entity_poly.pdbx_strand_id
1 'polypeptide(L)'
;MDENVGEPESERPEWTTSKDITGIETRFFGALRISPSNLKVRTQPAYIVLGLFSRASPNPKERIVFVEKPDRLFTKLCWEAFRLRGMRGFFLSLKHLKGFRLYKCDAETGIHKRITLDDNGIDDLQLLMSAYRQWHVPGHVSMAWSDWIHCTLNNSSLDVLKGEYGLELVLDWSVTRISIVVLIPVLLSLAIGIWLNSKAWSDLATIQTAWGTASYIVTAGALLAAMLGFLDIADK
;
A
#
# COMPACT_ATOMS: atom_id res chain seq x y z
N MET A 1 22.75 -37.82 59.13
CA MET A 1 23.89 -36.88 59.15
C MET A 1 24.77 -37.24 57.96
N ASP A 2 24.27 -37.23 56.73
CA ASP A 2 23.75 -36.11 55.92
C ASP A 2 24.84 -35.06 55.64
N GLU A 3 25.52 -35.22 54.51
CA GLU A 3 26.15 -34.10 53.80
C GLU A 3 25.64 -34.06 52.36
N ASN A 4 25.32 -32.83 51.98
CA ASN A 4 24.27 -32.44 51.08
C ASN A 4 24.88 -32.04 49.73
N VAL A 5 24.28 -32.52 48.63
CA VAL A 5 24.57 -32.11 47.26
C VAL A 5 23.95 -30.71 47.05
N GLY A 6 24.72 -29.77 46.50
CA GLY A 6 24.22 -28.44 46.13
C GLY A 6 24.78 -27.98 44.79
N GLU A 7 24.03 -28.22 43.72
CA GLU A 7 24.10 -27.43 42.48
C GLU A 7 23.35 -26.10 42.69
N PRO A 8 23.81 -24.97 42.13
CA PRO A 8 23.08 -23.72 42.20
C PRO A 8 21.90 -23.69 41.20
N GLU A 9 20.70 -23.66 41.77
CA GLU A 9 19.42 -23.44 41.11
C GLU A 9 19.34 -22.00 40.55
N SER A 10 19.15 -21.89 39.24
CA SER A 10 18.98 -20.62 38.52
C SER A 10 17.60 -20.02 38.82
N GLU A 11 17.55 -19.00 39.68
CA GLU A 11 16.34 -18.24 40.02
C GLU A 11 15.70 -17.59 38.78
N ARG A 12 14.40 -17.86 38.59
CA ARG A 12 13.54 -17.32 37.54
C ARG A 12 12.71 -16.19 38.18
N PRO A 13 12.77 -14.92 37.72
CA PRO A 13 12.05 -13.87 38.40
C PRO A 13 10.54 -13.96 38.16
N GLU A 14 9.84 -13.97 39.29
CA GLU A 14 8.40 -13.99 39.51
C GLU A 14 7.76 -12.64 39.15
N TRP A 15 6.60 -12.66 38.48
CA TRP A 15 5.93 -11.45 38.01
C TRP A 15 4.93 -10.92 39.05
N THR A 16 5.26 -9.81 39.70
CA THR A 16 4.31 -9.08 40.56
C THR A 16 3.34 -8.24 39.71
N THR A 17 2.05 -8.53 39.85
CA THR A 17 0.96 -7.77 39.24
C THR A 17 0.64 -6.54 40.11
N SER A 18 0.93 -5.32 39.64
CA SER A 18 0.49 -4.08 40.29
C SER A 18 -0.67 -3.49 39.49
N LYS A 19 -1.84 -3.50 40.13
CA LYS A 19 -3.04 -2.74 39.76
C LYS A 19 -2.90 -1.28 40.21
N ASP A 20 -3.71 -0.44 39.56
CA ASP A 20 -4.11 0.95 39.87
C ASP A 20 -3.33 2.04 39.16
N ILE A 21 -3.96 2.67 38.14
CA ILE A 21 -4.07 4.14 38.01
C ILE A 21 -5.39 4.49 37.28
N THR A 22 -6.18 5.35 37.91
CA THR A 22 -7.40 6.03 37.44
C THR A 22 -7.07 7.28 36.60
N GLY A 23 -7.84 7.55 35.53
CA GLY A 23 -8.01 8.94 35.02
C GLY A 23 -7.93 9.16 33.49
N ILE A 24 -9.09 9.54 32.93
CA ILE A 24 -9.38 10.24 31.65
C ILE A 24 -9.46 9.36 30.38
N GLU A 25 -10.69 8.90 30.10
CA GLU A 25 -11.12 8.30 28.83
C GLU A 25 -11.38 9.37 27.76
N THR A 26 -10.50 9.46 26.76
CA THR A 26 -10.87 10.02 25.44
C THR A 26 -10.47 9.03 24.37
N ARG A 27 -11.49 8.41 23.74
CA ARG A 27 -11.36 7.29 22.80
C ARG A 27 -10.84 7.75 21.44
N PHE A 28 -9.75 7.14 21.01
CA PHE A 28 -9.23 7.17 19.64
C PHE A 28 -8.65 5.77 19.38
N PHE A 29 -9.02 5.09 18.27
CA PHE A 29 -8.60 3.74 17.85
C PHE A 29 -9.21 2.48 18.49
N GLY A 30 -10.36 2.49 19.17
CA GLY A 30 -10.96 1.24 19.72
C GLY A 30 -10.05 0.41 20.67
N ALA A 31 -8.83 0.89 20.93
CA ALA A 31 -7.73 0.32 21.65
C ALA A 31 -6.91 1.50 22.18
N LEU A 32 -6.48 1.37 23.43
CA LEU A 32 -5.93 2.41 24.31
C LEU A 32 -4.86 3.29 23.63
N ARG A 33 -5.06 4.63 23.62
CA ARG A 33 -3.96 5.57 23.34
C ARG A 33 -3.04 5.63 24.57
N ILE A 34 -1.84 5.09 24.42
CA ILE A 34 -0.78 5.22 25.42
C ILE A 34 -0.13 6.59 25.22
N SER A 35 -0.18 7.43 26.25
CA SER A 35 0.56 8.69 26.34
C SER A 35 2.05 8.46 25.99
N PRO A 36 2.71 9.35 25.22
CA PRO A 36 4.10 9.18 24.79
C PRO A 36 5.11 9.17 25.96
N SER A 37 4.65 9.37 27.19
CA SER A 37 5.49 9.28 28.38
C SER A 37 5.73 7.85 28.88
N ASN A 38 4.97 6.83 28.44
CA ASN A 38 5.10 5.47 28.99
C ASN A 38 4.85 4.31 28.00
N LEU A 39 4.84 4.54 26.68
CA LEU A 39 4.94 3.42 25.75
C LEU A 39 6.39 2.93 25.80
N LYS A 40 6.67 1.84 26.53
CA LYS A 40 7.88 1.03 26.28
C LYS A 40 7.71 0.43 24.89
N VAL A 41 7.96 1.24 23.87
CA VAL A 41 7.98 0.78 22.49
C VAL A 41 9.15 -0.19 22.39
N ARG A 42 8.84 -1.48 22.45
CA ARG A 42 9.83 -2.49 22.11
C ARG A 42 9.94 -2.41 20.60
N THR A 43 11.08 -1.95 20.11
CA THR A 43 11.50 -2.06 18.71
C THR A 43 11.54 -3.54 18.33
N GLN A 44 10.38 -4.13 18.09
CA GLN A 44 10.27 -5.50 17.65
C GLN A 44 10.23 -5.51 16.12
N PRO A 45 10.99 -6.40 15.48
CA PRO A 45 10.87 -6.59 14.04
C PRO A 45 9.42 -6.99 13.72
N ALA A 46 8.89 -6.49 12.61
CA ALA A 46 7.57 -6.88 12.12
C ALA A 46 7.70 -7.45 10.71
N TYR A 47 6.74 -8.27 10.28
CA TYR A 47 6.58 -8.60 8.87
C TYR A 47 5.19 -8.21 8.39
N ILE A 48 5.03 -8.08 7.09
CA ILE A 48 3.73 -7.82 6.44
C ILE A 48 3.63 -8.75 5.25
N VAL A 49 2.55 -9.50 5.16
CA VAL A 49 2.21 -10.23 3.94
C VAL A 49 1.40 -9.30 3.05
N LEU A 50 1.94 -8.93 1.89
CA LEU A 50 1.25 -8.16 0.88
C LEU A 50 0.64 -9.08 -0.17
N GLY A 51 -0.65 -8.91 -0.44
CA GLY A 51 -1.37 -9.67 -1.45
C GLY A 51 -1.91 -8.77 -2.56
N LEU A 52 -1.81 -9.22 -3.81
CA LEU A 52 -2.52 -8.63 -4.94
C LEU A 52 -3.42 -9.69 -5.58
N PHE A 53 -4.73 -9.52 -5.42
CA PHE A 53 -5.71 -10.40 -6.03
C PHE A 53 -5.92 -10.05 -7.50
N SER A 54 -5.78 -11.04 -8.37
CA SER A 54 -6.28 -10.97 -9.75
C SER A 54 -7.73 -11.45 -9.80
N ARG A 55 -8.48 -11.13 -10.86
CA ARG A 55 -9.79 -11.76 -11.10
C ARG A 55 -9.63 -13.17 -11.65
N ALA A 56 -8.55 -13.40 -12.39
CA ALA A 56 -8.22 -14.69 -12.99
C ALA A 56 -7.84 -15.79 -11.98
N SER A 57 -7.41 -15.44 -10.76
CA SER A 57 -6.98 -16.41 -9.75
C SER A 57 -7.68 -16.19 -8.40
N PRO A 58 -8.17 -17.25 -7.74
CA PRO A 58 -8.75 -17.13 -6.40
C PRO A 58 -7.68 -16.77 -5.35
N ASN A 59 -6.43 -17.16 -5.59
CA ASN A 59 -5.30 -16.85 -4.71
C ASN A 59 -4.57 -15.57 -5.15
N PRO A 60 -4.18 -14.72 -4.20
CA PRO A 60 -3.40 -13.52 -4.47
C PRO A 60 -1.97 -13.87 -4.86
N LYS A 61 -1.33 -12.95 -5.60
CA LYS A 61 0.13 -12.92 -5.68
C LYS A 61 0.63 -12.30 -4.37
N GLU A 62 1.45 -13.04 -3.64
CA GLU A 62 1.89 -12.62 -2.31
C GLU A 62 3.38 -12.31 -2.25
N ARG A 63 3.74 -11.36 -1.38
CA ARG A 63 5.13 -11.09 -0.97
C ARG A 63 5.18 -10.77 0.51
N ILE A 64 6.14 -11.38 1.19
CA ILE A 64 6.41 -11.12 2.60
C ILE A 64 7.44 -10.00 2.68
N VAL A 65 7.14 -8.96 3.47
CA VAL A 65 8.00 -7.80 3.69
C VAL A 65 8.47 -7.82 5.13
N PHE A 66 9.76 -8.08 5.34
CA PHE A 66 10.37 -8.01 6.66
C PHE A 66 10.80 -6.57 6.98
N VAL A 67 10.30 -6.05 8.09
CA VAL A 67 10.54 -4.70 8.61
C VAL A 67 11.47 -4.82 9.82
N GLU A 68 12.77 -4.78 9.55
CA GLU A 68 13.82 -4.77 10.60
C GLU A 68 13.90 -3.42 11.32
N LYS A 69 13.64 -2.32 10.60
CA LYS A 69 13.71 -0.95 11.11
C LYS A 69 12.36 -0.25 10.85
N PRO A 70 11.65 0.18 11.89
CA PRO A 70 10.35 0.82 11.73
C PRO A 70 10.38 2.07 10.85
N ASP A 71 11.45 2.86 10.91
CA ASP A 71 11.59 4.08 10.09
C ASP A 71 11.55 3.82 8.57
N ARG A 72 11.81 2.57 8.14
CA ARG A 72 11.80 2.17 6.72
C ARG A 72 10.53 1.42 6.33
N LEU A 73 9.55 1.31 7.22
CA LEU A 73 8.30 0.59 7.02
C LEU A 73 7.63 0.98 5.71
N PHE A 74 7.28 2.26 5.55
CA PHE A 74 6.55 2.74 4.37
C PHE A 74 7.38 2.71 3.10
N THR A 75 8.68 2.99 3.18
CA THR A 75 9.58 2.88 2.02
C THR A 75 9.67 1.44 1.52
N LYS A 76 9.84 0.46 2.42
CA LYS A 76 9.84 -0.96 2.05
C LYS A 76 8.48 -1.39 1.52
N LEU A 77 7.39 -0.95 2.14
CA LEU A 77 6.02 -1.24 1.71
C LEU A 77 5.76 -0.73 0.28
N CYS A 78 6.14 0.53 -0.01
CA CYS A 78 6.05 1.12 -1.35
C CYS A 78 6.86 0.33 -2.38
N TRP A 79 8.09 -0.06 -2.04
CA TRP A 79 8.96 -0.82 -2.92
C TRP A 79 8.42 -2.22 -3.22
N GLU A 80 7.95 -2.93 -2.21
CA GLU A 80 7.39 -4.27 -2.40
C GLU A 80 6.03 -4.24 -3.08
N ALA A 81 5.21 -3.21 -2.85
CA ALA A 81 4.00 -2.97 -3.65
C ALA A 81 4.33 -2.71 -5.13
N PHE A 82 5.36 -1.90 -5.42
CA PHE A 82 5.87 -1.67 -6.78
C PHE A 82 6.33 -2.99 -7.43
N ARG A 83 7.12 -3.81 -6.72
CA ARG A 83 7.60 -5.10 -7.23
C ARG A 83 6.49 -6.10 -7.45
N LEU A 84 5.49 -6.13 -6.57
CA LEU A 84 4.34 -7.03 -6.69
C LEU A 84 3.51 -6.71 -7.94
N ARG A 85 3.38 -5.42 -8.25
CA ARG A 85 2.68 -4.93 -9.44
C ARG A 85 3.51 -5.05 -10.73
N GLY A 86 4.83 -5.05 -10.60
CA GLY A 86 5.78 -5.07 -11.71
C GLY A 86 5.86 -3.75 -12.48
N MET A 87 6.91 -3.58 -13.28
CA MET A 87 7.15 -2.34 -14.03
C MET A 87 6.00 -1.97 -14.96
N ARG A 88 5.50 -2.95 -15.74
CA ARG A 88 4.36 -2.74 -16.65
C ARG A 88 3.11 -2.32 -15.88
N GLY A 89 2.78 -3.05 -14.82
CA GLY A 89 1.61 -2.78 -14.00
C GLY A 89 1.70 -1.45 -13.27
N PHE A 90 2.89 -0.94 -12.95
CA PHE A 90 3.02 0.35 -12.27
C PHE A 90 2.93 1.56 -13.20
N PHE A 91 3.64 1.50 -14.35
CA PHE A 91 3.77 2.63 -15.27
C PHE A 91 2.69 2.67 -16.35
N LEU A 92 2.30 1.51 -16.91
CA LEU A 92 1.34 1.45 -18.02
C LEU A 92 -0.10 1.22 -17.55
N SER A 93 -0.31 0.86 -16.29
CA SER A 93 -1.67 0.70 -15.77
C SER A 93 -2.30 2.04 -15.43
N LEU A 94 -3.55 2.18 -15.88
CA LEU A 94 -4.43 3.30 -15.58
C LEU A 94 -4.99 3.22 -14.15
N LYS A 95 -4.75 2.12 -13.44
CA LYS A 95 -5.13 1.97 -12.04
C LYS A 95 -4.14 2.62 -11.09
N HIS A 96 -4.61 2.94 -9.91
CA HIS A 96 -3.81 3.38 -8.78
C HIS A 96 -4.20 2.58 -7.54
N LEU A 97 -3.31 2.56 -6.53
CA LEU A 97 -3.63 2.00 -5.23
C LEU A 97 -4.72 2.86 -4.56
N LYS A 98 -5.94 2.35 -4.50
CA LYS A 98 -7.07 3.05 -3.88
C LYS A 98 -6.96 2.99 -2.38
N GLY A 99 -6.63 1.83 -1.84
CA GLY A 99 -6.47 1.59 -0.43
C GLY A 99 -6.03 0.17 -0.12
N PHE A 100 -6.14 -0.18 1.15
CA PHE A 100 -5.83 -1.50 1.66
C PHE A 100 -7.09 -2.23 2.11
N ARG A 101 -7.01 -3.56 2.13
CA ARG A 101 -7.99 -4.46 2.76
C ARG A 101 -7.25 -5.55 3.53
N LEU A 102 -7.94 -6.25 4.42
CA LEU A 102 -7.38 -7.43 5.08
C LEU A 102 -7.94 -8.71 4.47
N TYR A 103 -7.09 -9.71 4.41
CA TYR A 103 -7.46 -11.07 4.05
C TYR A 103 -6.72 -12.06 4.97
N LYS A 104 -7.25 -13.28 5.06
CA LYS A 104 -6.66 -14.37 5.85
C LYS A 104 -6.41 -15.57 4.98
N CYS A 105 -5.31 -16.26 5.26
CA CYS A 105 -5.00 -17.55 4.67
C CYS A 105 -5.60 -18.66 5.54
N ASP A 106 -6.39 -19.53 4.94
CA ASP A 106 -6.92 -20.73 5.56
C ASP A 106 -5.91 -21.86 5.29
N ALA A 107 -5.04 -22.15 6.26
CA ALA A 107 -3.91 -23.07 6.08
C ALA A 107 -4.32 -24.50 5.71
N GLU A 108 -5.51 -24.94 6.12
CA GLU A 108 -6.01 -26.28 5.84
C GLU A 108 -6.46 -26.43 4.38
N THR A 109 -7.02 -25.36 3.81
CA THR A 109 -7.58 -25.37 2.45
C THR A 109 -6.66 -24.69 1.42
N GLY A 110 -5.69 -23.90 1.87
CA GLY A 110 -4.85 -23.05 1.02
C GLY A 110 -5.62 -21.91 0.35
N ILE A 111 -6.84 -21.61 0.82
CA ILE A 111 -7.72 -20.59 0.24
C ILE A 111 -7.55 -19.27 1.00
N HIS A 112 -7.45 -18.18 0.25
CA HIS A 112 -7.40 -16.83 0.80
C HIS A 112 -8.79 -16.23 0.85
N LYS A 113 -9.24 -15.83 2.05
CA LYS A 113 -10.56 -15.23 2.28
C LYS A 113 -10.39 -13.76 2.65
N ARG A 114 -11.04 -12.87 1.91
CA ARG A 114 -11.14 -11.44 2.28
C ARG A 114 -12.02 -11.28 3.50
N ILE A 115 -11.63 -10.38 4.39
CA ILE A 115 -12.36 -10.14 5.62
C ILE A 115 -13.18 -8.86 5.47
N THR A 116 -14.40 -8.91 5.99
CA THR A 116 -15.23 -7.71 6.12
C THR A 116 -14.88 -7.07 7.45
N LEU A 117 -14.37 -5.84 7.39
CA LEU A 117 -14.00 -5.07 8.57
C LEU A 117 -15.20 -4.27 9.08
N ASP A 118 -15.21 -3.99 10.37
CA ASP A 118 -16.10 -3.00 10.97
C ASP A 118 -15.66 -1.57 10.58
N ASP A 119 -16.49 -0.57 10.91
CA ASP A 119 -16.20 0.83 10.55
C ASP A 119 -14.86 1.30 11.13
N ASN A 120 -14.49 0.86 12.34
CA ASN A 120 -13.21 1.21 12.96
C ASN A 120 -12.02 0.59 12.19
N GLY A 121 -12.09 -0.69 11.82
CA GLY A 121 -11.05 -1.33 11.04
C GLY A 121 -10.89 -0.71 9.64
N ILE A 122 -11.98 -0.23 9.06
CA ILE A 122 -11.95 0.53 7.80
C ILE A 122 -11.20 1.85 7.99
N ASP A 123 -11.50 2.59 9.05
CA ASP A 123 -10.85 3.87 9.36
C ASP A 123 -9.35 3.70 9.63
N ASP A 124 -8.95 2.63 10.32
CA ASP A 124 -7.54 2.29 10.55
C ASP A 124 -6.79 2.08 9.24
N LEU A 125 -7.36 1.32 8.31
CA LEU A 125 -6.76 1.10 6.99
C LEU A 125 -6.72 2.35 6.13
N GLN A 126 -7.71 3.24 6.25
CA GLN A 126 -7.69 4.54 5.58
C GLN A 126 -6.56 5.42 6.13
N LEU A 127 -6.36 5.42 7.44
CA LEU A 127 -5.26 6.15 8.06
C LEU A 127 -3.90 5.58 7.65
N LEU A 128 -3.76 4.25 7.63
CA LEU A 128 -2.56 3.58 7.12
C LEU A 128 -2.28 4.01 5.66
N MET A 129 -3.33 4.06 4.84
CA MET A 129 -3.23 4.52 3.45
C MET A 129 -2.82 5.99 3.34
N SER A 130 -3.28 6.85 4.26
CA SER A 130 -2.87 8.24 4.31
C SER A 130 -1.38 8.38 4.63
N ALA A 131 -0.87 7.59 5.59
CA ALA A 131 0.55 7.55 5.94
C ALA A 131 1.39 6.99 4.78
N TYR A 132 0.92 5.93 4.12
CA TYR A 132 1.58 5.35 2.94
C TYR A 132 1.77 6.36 1.79
N ARG A 133 0.84 7.30 1.60
CA ARG A 133 0.92 8.32 0.55
C ARG A 133 1.87 9.47 0.88
N GLN A 134 2.28 9.62 2.13
CA GLN A 134 3.20 10.69 2.51
C GLN A 134 4.61 10.38 2.01
N TRP A 135 5.28 11.41 1.49
CA TRP A 135 6.68 11.30 1.06
C TRP A 135 7.61 10.95 2.21
N HIS A 136 7.34 11.49 3.40
CA HIS A 136 8.11 11.25 4.60
C HIS A 136 7.16 11.09 5.79
N VAL A 137 7.29 9.96 6.48
CA VAL A 137 6.53 9.65 7.69
C VAL A 137 7.48 9.75 8.89
N PRO A 138 7.14 10.51 9.95
CA PRO A 138 7.97 10.59 11.14
C PRO A 138 8.25 9.22 11.75
N GLY A 139 9.46 9.04 12.31
CA GLY A 139 9.89 7.75 12.87
C GLY A 139 8.94 7.20 13.94
N HIS A 140 8.44 8.06 14.85
CA HIS A 140 7.49 7.65 15.88
C HIS A 140 6.14 7.16 15.31
N VAL A 141 5.68 7.72 14.20
CA VAL A 141 4.45 7.27 13.51
C VAL A 141 4.71 5.92 12.84
N SER A 142 5.86 5.77 12.17
CA SER A 142 6.25 4.50 11.54
C SER A 142 6.44 3.39 12.58
N MET A 143 6.93 3.75 13.75
CA MET A 143 7.09 2.85 14.90
C MET A 143 5.74 2.40 15.45
N ALA A 144 4.80 3.32 15.69
CA ALA A 144 3.44 2.97 16.10
C ALA A 144 2.73 2.05 15.09
N TRP A 145 2.92 2.29 13.79
CA TRP A 145 2.40 1.40 12.75
C TRP A 145 3.08 0.04 12.74
N SER A 146 4.39 -0.02 12.94
CA SER A 146 5.12 -1.30 13.06
C SER A 146 4.61 -2.13 14.24
N ASP A 147 4.34 -1.49 15.37
CA ASP A 147 3.78 -2.14 16.56
C ASP A 147 2.35 -2.61 16.31
N TRP A 148 1.50 -1.77 15.71
CA TRP A 148 0.13 -2.16 15.33
C TRP A 148 0.15 -3.34 14.36
N ILE A 149 1.05 -3.36 13.37
CA ILE A 149 1.20 -4.48 12.45
C ILE A 149 1.59 -5.76 13.19
N HIS A 150 2.57 -5.67 14.09
CA HIS A 150 3.02 -6.82 14.85
C HIS A 150 1.90 -7.38 15.76
N CYS A 151 1.20 -6.50 16.48
CA CYS A 151 0.12 -6.90 17.38
C CYS A 151 -1.12 -7.41 16.62
N THR A 152 -1.58 -6.65 15.63
CA THR A 152 -2.87 -6.88 14.95
C THR A 152 -2.75 -7.85 13.78
N LEU A 153 -1.76 -7.69 12.88
CA LEU A 153 -1.66 -8.55 11.68
C LEU A 153 -0.92 -9.85 11.97
N ASN A 154 0.16 -9.77 12.77
CA ASN A 154 1.03 -10.92 13.03
C ASN A 154 0.66 -11.68 14.31
N ASN A 155 -0.42 -11.30 15.00
CA ASN A 155 -0.84 -11.88 16.27
C ASN A 155 0.30 -11.90 17.32
N SER A 156 1.07 -10.81 17.39
CA SER A 156 2.27 -10.68 18.23
C SER A 156 3.32 -11.77 18.02
N SER A 157 3.34 -12.40 16.84
CA SER A 157 4.29 -13.42 16.45
C SER A 157 5.25 -12.92 15.37
N LEU A 158 6.44 -13.52 15.31
CA LEU A 158 7.39 -13.35 14.20
C LEU A 158 7.32 -14.50 13.20
N ASP A 159 6.58 -15.56 13.53
CA ASP A 159 6.39 -16.71 12.68
C ASP A 159 5.30 -16.40 11.64
N VAL A 160 5.70 -16.34 10.38
CA VAL A 160 4.80 -16.01 9.26
C VAL A 160 3.62 -16.98 9.18
N LEU A 161 3.81 -18.24 9.58
CA LEU A 161 2.76 -19.26 9.57
C LEU A 161 1.71 -19.04 10.67
N LYS A 162 2.04 -18.27 11.70
CA LYS A 162 1.13 -17.91 12.80
C LYS A 162 0.49 -16.53 12.61
N GLY A 163 0.85 -15.83 11.52
CA GLY A 163 0.24 -14.57 11.16
C GLY A 163 -1.24 -14.72 10.91
N GLU A 164 -2.03 -13.75 11.39
CA GLU A 164 -3.47 -13.84 11.28
C GLU A 164 -4.00 -13.21 10.00
N TYR A 165 -3.41 -12.08 9.58
CA TYR A 165 -3.91 -11.27 8.48
C TYR A 165 -2.79 -10.84 7.51
N GLY A 166 -3.13 -10.86 6.21
CA GLY A 166 -2.38 -10.23 5.14
C GLY A 166 -3.05 -8.95 4.67
N LEU A 167 -2.25 -8.05 4.08
CA LEU A 167 -2.68 -6.76 3.55
C LEU A 167 -2.89 -6.85 2.03
N GLU A 168 -4.14 -6.76 1.58
CA GLU A 168 -4.50 -6.70 0.16
C GLU A 168 -4.30 -5.29 -0.39
N LEU A 169 -3.59 -5.20 -1.52
CA LEU A 169 -3.47 -3.99 -2.32
C LEU A 169 -4.70 -3.85 -3.23
N VAL A 170 -5.59 -2.90 -2.91
CA VAL A 170 -6.78 -2.65 -3.73
C VAL A 170 -6.46 -1.64 -4.83
N LEU A 171 -6.41 -2.11 -6.07
CA LEU A 171 -6.23 -1.28 -7.25
C LEU A 171 -7.58 -0.84 -7.82
N ASP A 172 -7.72 0.44 -8.13
CA ASP A 172 -8.90 0.99 -8.80
C ASP A 172 -8.49 1.99 -9.88
N TRP A 173 -9.40 2.27 -10.80
CA TRP A 173 -9.19 3.21 -11.89
C TRP A 173 -8.88 4.60 -11.36
N SER A 174 -7.80 5.21 -11.85
CA SER A 174 -7.44 6.57 -11.49
C SER A 174 -7.98 7.54 -12.53
N VAL A 175 -8.98 8.33 -12.14
CA VAL A 175 -9.54 9.41 -12.98
C VAL A 175 -8.42 10.34 -13.45
N THR A 176 -7.47 10.67 -12.58
CA THR A 176 -6.31 11.50 -12.92
C THR A 176 -5.44 10.87 -14.00
N ARG A 177 -5.08 9.58 -13.89
CA ARG A 177 -4.25 8.91 -14.91
C ARG A 177 -4.98 8.80 -16.25
N ILE A 178 -6.26 8.44 -16.24
CA ILE A 178 -7.09 8.38 -17.44
C ILE A 178 -7.16 9.76 -18.10
N SER A 179 -7.44 10.81 -17.31
CA SER A 179 -7.51 12.18 -17.78
C SER A 179 -6.20 12.64 -18.42
N ILE A 180 -5.06 12.34 -17.81
CA ILE A 180 -3.73 12.65 -18.37
C ILE A 180 -3.55 11.99 -19.75
N VAL A 181 -3.85 10.69 -19.86
CA VAL A 181 -3.68 9.93 -21.11
C VAL A 181 -4.59 10.43 -22.23
N VAL A 182 -5.77 10.95 -21.91
CA VAL A 182 -6.72 11.50 -22.88
C VAL A 182 -6.40 12.96 -23.23
N LEU A 183 -6.09 13.80 -22.24
CA LEU A 183 -5.93 15.24 -22.43
C LEU A 183 -4.57 15.61 -23.03
N ILE A 184 -3.48 14.93 -22.67
CA ILE A 184 -2.14 15.28 -23.17
C ILE A 184 -2.08 15.23 -24.70
N PRO A 185 -2.55 14.18 -25.40
CA PRO A 185 -2.52 14.16 -26.86
C PRO A 185 -3.35 15.27 -27.51
N VAL A 186 -4.49 15.63 -26.91
CA VAL A 186 -5.35 16.73 -27.40
C VAL A 186 -4.65 18.08 -27.26
N LEU A 187 -4.08 18.36 -26.09
CA LEU A 187 -3.34 19.60 -25.85
C LEU A 187 -2.07 19.69 -26.71
N LEU A 188 -1.35 18.57 -26.84
CA LEU A 188 -0.14 18.49 -27.67
C LEU A 188 -0.47 18.71 -29.15
N SER A 189 -1.54 18.11 -29.64
CA SER A 189 -2.03 18.32 -31.00
C SER A 189 -2.34 19.79 -31.27
N LEU A 190 -3.08 20.43 -30.36
CA LEU A 190 -3.43 21.85 -30.48
C LEU A 190 -2.18 22.72 -30.47
N ALA A 191 -1.24 22.47 -29.55
CA ALA A 191 0.00 23.23 -29.45
C ALA A 191 0.85 23.10 -30.72
N ILE A 192 0.99 21.89 -31.27
CA ILE A 192 1.74 21.65 -32.51
C ILE A 192 1.03 22.27 -33.71
N GLY A 193 -0.30 22.14 -33.80
CA GLY A 193 -1.09 22.77 -34.87
C GLY A 193 -0.93 24.29 -34.89
N ILE A 194 -1.06 24.94 -33.73
CA ILE A 194 -0.85 26.39 -33.61
C ILE A 194 0.59 26.77 -33.95
N TRP A 195 1.58 26.03 -33.43
CA TRP A 195 3.00 26.30 -33.69
C TRP A 195 3.36 26.18 -35.18
N LEU A 196 2.89 25.14 -35.87
CA LEU A 196 3.11 24.97 -37.31
C LEU A 196 2.38 26.04 -38.11
N ASN A 197 1.13 26.34 -37.78
CA ASN A 197 0.35 27.36 -38.47
C ASN A 197 0.95 28.77 -38.29
N SER A 198 1.61 29.01 -37.15
CA SER A 198 2.28 30.29 -36.88
C SER A 198 3.39 30.65 -37.85
N LYS A 199 3.89 29.69 -38.64
CA LYS A 199 4.92 29.93 -39.66
C LYS A 199 4.41 30.73 -40.85
N ALA A 200 3.14 30.55 -41.24
CA ALA A 200 2.51 31.31 -42.31
C ALA A 200 0.97 31.18 -42.22
N TRP A 201 0.31 32.18 -41.63
CA TRP A 201 -1.14 32.16 -41.37
C TRP A 201 -2.03 32.26 -42.61
N SER A 202 -1.50 32.71 -43.74
CA SER A 202 -2.25 32.93 -44.98
C SER A 202 -1.96 31.88 -46.05
N ASP A 203 -0.96 31.02 -45.85
CA ASP A 203 -0.60 29.99 -46.81
C ASP A 203 -1.44 28.72 -46.59
N LEU A 204 -2.23 28.36 -47.60
CA LEU A 204 -3.14 27.21 -47.54
C LEU A 204 -2.38 25.90 -47.30
N ALA A 205 -1.20 25.73 -47.91
CA ALA A 205 -0.40 24.52 -47.75
C ALA A 205 0.10 24.37 -46.30
N THR A 206 0.54 25.46 -45.68
CA THR A 206 0.95 25.50 -44.27
C THR A 206 -0.22 25.20 -43.33
N ILE A 207 -1.40 25.80 -43.55
CA ILE A 207 -2.61 25.55 -42.75
C ILE A 207 -3.00 24.06 -42.83
N GLN A 208 -3.07 23.50 -44.04
CA GLN A 208 -3.44 22.08 -44.23
C GLN A 208 -2.44 21.14 -43.56
N THR A 209 -1.14 21.43 -43.69
CA THR A 209 -0.09 20.63 -43.05
C THR A 209 -0.20 20.68 -41.53
N ALA A 210 -0.37 21.88 -40.95
CA ALA A 210 -0.46 22.07 -39.52
C ALA A 210 -1.61 21.27 -38.88
N TRP A 211 -2.82 21.40 -39.42
CA TRP A 211 -4.00 20.71 -38.88
C TRP A 211 -4.04 19.24 -39.26
N GLY A 212 -3.45 18.86 -40.40
CA GLY A 212 -3.21 17.47 -40.77
C GLY A 212 -2.32 16.77 -39.74
N THR A 213 -1.15 17.33 -39.44
CA THR A 213 -0.24 16.81 -38.42
C THR A 213 -0.89 16.77 -37.04
N ALA A 214 -1.60 17.83 -36.64
CA ALA A 214 -2.35 17.88 -35.39
C ALA A 214 -3.37 16.73 -35.28
N SER A 215 -4.11 16.45 -36.35
CA SER A 215 -5.10 15.37 -36.38
C SER A 215 -4.47 13.98 -36.21
N TYR A 216 -3.31 13.74 -36.82
CA TYR A 216 -2.55 12.49 -36.62
C TYR A 216 -2.15 12.29 -35.16
N ILE A 217 -1.73 13.36 -34.47
CA ILE A 217 -1.32 13.30 -33.05
C ILE A 217 -2.50 12.88 -32.15
N VAL A 218 -3.68 13.50 -32.30
CA VAL A 218 -4.86 13.13 -31.51
C VAL A 218 -5.28 11.70 -31.82
N THR A 219 -5.27 11.32 -33.09
CA THR A 219 -5.68 9.98 -33.53
C THR A 219 -4.76 8.90 -32.94
N ALA A 220 -3.44 9.11 -33.00
CA ALA A 220 -2.47 8.22 -32.38
C ALA A 220 -2.63 8.17 -30.85
N GLY A 221 -2.88 9.32 -30.22
CA GLY A 221 -3.17 9.39 -28.78
C GLY A 221 -4.43 8.63 -28.38
N ALA A 222 -5.51 8.76 -29.15
CA ALA A 222 -6.75 8.04 -28.93
C ALA A 222 -6.56 6.52 -29.07
N LEU A 223 -5.79 6.09 -30.06
CA LEU A 223 -5.42 4.68 -30.22
C LEU A 223 -4.63 4.16 -29.01
N LEU A 224 -3.63 4.91 -28.54
CA LEU A 224 -2.86 4.55 -27.34
C LEU A 224 -3.76 4.46 -26.10
N ALA A 225 -4.65 5.43 -25.89
CA ALA A 225 -5.60 5.41 -24.79
C ALA A 225 -6.50 4.17 -24.83
N ALA A 226 -7.01 3.82 -26.01
CA ALA A 226 -7.81 2.62 -26.22
C ALA A 226 -7.00 1.35 -25.90
N MET A 227 -5.77 1.23 -26.40
CA MET A 227 -4.89 0.10 -26.13
C MET A 227 -4.59 -0.06 -24.63
N LEU A 228 -4.29 1.04 -23.93
CA LEU A 228 -4.07 1.02 -22.48
C LEU A 228 -5.33 0.60 -21.72
N GLY A 229 -6.51 1.08 -22.15
CA GLY A 229 -7.80 0.64 -21.61
C GLY A 229 -8.01 -0.87 -21.76
N PHE A 230 -7.79 -1.41 -22.97
CA PHE A 230 -7.91 -2.85 -23.23
C PHE A 230 -6.92 -3.68 -22.42
N LEU A 231 -5.65 -3.27 -22.37
CA LEU A 231 -4.62 -3.98 -21.60
C LEU A 231 -4.95 -3.97 -20.10
N ASP A 232 -5.45 -2.86 -19.57
CA ASP A 232 -5.79 -2.75 -18.16
C ASP A 232 -7.06 -3.53 -17.78
N ILE A 233 -7.93 -3.80 -18.75
CA ILE A 233 -9.06 -4.75 -18.62
C ILE A 233 -8.57 -6.20 -18.74
N ALA A 234 -7.62 -6.49 -19.63
CA ALA A 234 -7.11 -7.83 -19.90
C ALA A 234 -6.17 -8.37 -18.79
N ASP A 235 -5.43 -7.50 -18.10
CA ASP A 235 -4.58 -7.86 -16.94
C ASP A 235 -5.40 -8.19 -15.66
N LYS A 236 -6.70 -8.50 -15.79
CA LYS A 236 -7.63 -8.74 -14.66
C LYS A 236 -8.07 -10.20 -14.56
#